data_AF-A0A179VCD2-F1
#
_entry.id   AF-A0A179VCD2-F1
#
_cell.length_a   1.000
_cell.length_b   1.000
_cell.length_c   1.000
_cell.angle_alpha   90.00
_cell.angle_beta   90.00
_cell.angle_gamma   90.00
#
_symmetry.space_group_name_H-M   'P 1'
#
loop_
_entity.id
_entity.type
_entity.pdbx_description
1 polymer ?
#
loop_
_entity_poly.entity_id
_entity_poly.type
_entity_poly.pdbx_seq_one_letter_code
_entity_poly.pdbx_strand_id
1 'polypeptide(L)'
;MNTLTALLHPGELLHPQRRYRLACEHIALAVEHDRRWNPALTASLQDGARNVTQAVDELRRAAQDECATRAAHAVVEIAVAAIRLAAELPDPLRLSLDQSYAVVRQNAWADLQGDLEEHRRSWASLHEGLGVIDEHEFTLADAATGGDLNRVHLAAIWVAAMCIRYLGELTPEESHRAA
;
A
#
# COMPACT_ATOMS: atom_id res chain seq x y z
N MET A 1 -15.28 -1.80 -16.87
CA MET A 1 -14.47 -1.75 -18.11
C MET A 1 -15.31 -2.24 -19.28
N ASN A 2 -15.45 -1.44 -20.33
CA ASN A 2 -16.15 -1.87 -21.54
C ASN A 2 -15.15 -2.65 -22.41
N THR A 3 -15.61 -3.68 -23.12
CA THR A 3 -14.78 -4.58 -23.96
C THR A 3 -13.94 -3.85 -25.02
N LEU A 4 -14.34 -2.62 -25.39
CA LEU A 4 -13.62 -1.76 -26.31
C LEU A 4 -12.32 -1.16 -25.73
N THR A 5 -12.25 -0.89 -24.43
CA THR A 5 -11.05 -0.34 -23.79
C THR A 5 -9.93 -1.39 -23.77
N ALA A 6 -10.27 -2.65 -23.48
CA ALA A 6 -9.31 -3.75 -23.45
C ALA A 6 -8.62 -4.00 -24.81
N LEU A 7 -9.31 -3.75 -25.94
CA LEU A 7 -8.76 -3.92 -27.29
C LEU A 7 -7.76 -2.83 -27.69
N LEU A 8 -7.77 -1.68 -27.02
CA LEU A 8 -6.84 -0.57 -27.29
C LEU A 8 -5.51 -0.72 -26.52
N HIS A 9 -5.45 -1.62 -25.53
CA HIS A 9 -4.29 -1.81 -24.64
C HIS A 9 -3.92 -3.30 -24.52
N PRO A 10 -3.37 -3.92 -25.57
CA PRO A 10 -3.04 -5.35 -25.58
C PRO A 10 -2.06 -5.75 -24.48
N GLY A 11 -1.23 -4.83 -23.99
CA GLY A 11 -0.34 -5.07 -22.84
C GLY A 11 -1.07 -5.35 -21.53
N GLU A 12 -2.26 -4.79 -21.31
CA GLU A 12 -3.07 -5.02 -20.11
C GLU A 12 -3.83 -6.35 -20.19
N LEU A 13 -4.28 -6.73 -21.38
CA LEU A 13 -4.83 -8.06 -21.64
C LEU A 13 -3.79 -9.17 -21.45
N LEU A 14 -2.53 -8.90 -21.82
CA LEU A 14 -1.45 -9.89 -21.75
C LEU A 14 -0.77 -9.94 -20.37
N HIS A 15 -0.73 -8.82 -19.63
CA HIS A 15 -0.04 -8.71 -18.34
C HIS A 15 -0.80 -7.84 -17.31
N PRO A 16 -1.98 -8.27 -16.84
CA PRO A 16 -2.80 -7.50 -15.89
C PRO A 16 -2.09 -7.20 -14.56
N GLN A 17 -1.09 -8.01 -14.21
CA GLN A 17 -0.27 -7.82 -13.00
C GLN A 17 0.82 -6.75 -13.12
N ARG A 18 1.12 -6.26 -14.34
CA ARG A 18 2.23 -5.34 -14.57
C ARG A 18 2.05 -4.02 -13.81
N ARG A 19 0.83 -3.49 -13.78
CA ARG A 19 0.50 -2.25 -13.05
C ARG A 19 0.77 -2.35 -11.55
N TYR A 20 0.42 -3.48 -10.94
CA TYR A 20 0.68 -3.72 -9.52
C TYR A 20 2.17 -3.89 -9.23
N ARG A 21 2.92 -4.51 -10.15
CA ARG A 21 4.38 -4.63 -10.02
C ARG A 21 5.06 -3.27 -10.04
N LEU A 22 4.67 -2.40 -10.98
CA LEU A 22 5.19 -1.02 -11.04
C LEU A 22 4.83 -0.22 -9.77
N ALA A 23 3.61 -0.38 -9.26
CA ALA A 23 3.22 0.21 -7.99
C ALA A 23 4.08 -0.30 -6.81
N CYS A 24 4.37 -1.60 -6.77
CA CYS A 24 5.24 -2.19 -5.76
C CYS A 24 6.68 -1.65 -5.84
N GLU A 25 7.22 -1.51 -7.04
CA GLU A 25 8.54 -0.89 -7.29
C GLU A 25 8.57 0.58 -6.87
N HIS A 26 7.50 1.33 -7.13
CA HIS A 26 7.40 2.73 -6.72
C HIS A 26 7.39 2.88 -5.18
N ILE A 27 6.58 2.07 -4.49
CA ILE A 27 6.56 2.03 -3.02
C ILE A 27 7.91 1.59 -2.45
N ALA A 28 8.58 0.62 -3.09
CA ALA A 28 9.91 0.19 -2.69
C ALA A 28 10.94 1.32 -2.70
N LEU A 29 10.96 2.13 -3.76
CA LEU A 29 11.83 3.30 -3.87
C LEU A 29 11.48 4.36 -2.82
N ALA A 30 10.19 4.57 -2.56
CA ALA A 30 9.73 5.51 -1.52
C ALA A 30 10.19 5.07 -0.12
N VAL A 31 10.09 3.78 0.20
CA VAL A 31 10.60 3.21 1.46
C VAL A 31 12.11 3.39 1.58
N GLU A 32 12.88 3.13 0.51
CA GLU A 32 14.33 3.35 0.52
C GLU A 32 14.70 4.82 0.73
N HIS A 33 13.94 5.73 0.12
CA HIS A 33 14.11 7.17 0.30
C HIS A 33 13.78 7.59 1.74
N ASP A 34 12.62 7.18 2.27
CA ASP A 34 12.20 7.48 3.64
C ASP A 34 13.24 7.01 4.66
N ARG A 35 13.74 5.78 4.53
CA ARG A 35 14.76 5.24 5.45
C ARG A 35 16.07 6.03 5.46
N ARG A 36 16.44 6.66 4.35
CA ARG A 36 17.65 7.51 4.27
C ARG A 36 17.47 8.85 4.96
N TRP A 37 16.29 9.45 4.86
CA TRP A 37 16.01 10.79 5.37
C TRP A 37 15.42 10.81 6.78
N ASN A 38 14.73 9.73 7.16
CA ASN A 38 14.10 9.54 8.46
C ASN A 38 14.69 8.28 9.12
N PRO A 39 15.90 8.32 9.69
CA PRO A 39 16.55 7.13 10.26
C PRO A 39 16.01 6.73 11.65
N ALA A 40 15.21 7.58 12.29
CA ALA A 40 14.71 7.35 13.64
C ALA A 40 13.59 6.29 13.65
N LEU A 41 13.76 5.19 14.40
CA LEU A 41 12.76 4.13 14.48
C LEU A 41 11.44 4.63 15.08
N THR A 42 10.36 3.94 14.74
CA THR A 42 9.01 4.13 15.29
C THR A 42 9.07 3.97 16.82
N ALA A 43 8.57 4.99 17.54
CA ALA A 43 8.77 5.06 18.99
C ALA A 43 7.92 4.03 19.76
N SER A 44 6.72 3.72 19.25
CA SER A 44 5.80 2.73 19.83
C SER A 44 4.80 2.23 18.80
N LEU A 45 4.05 1.17 19.13
CA LEU A 45 2.96 0.68 18.27
C LEU A 45 1.92 1.77 18.00
N GLN A 46 1.55 2.52 19.04
CA GLN A 46 0.56 3.58 18.93
C GLN A 46 1.07 4.75 18.09
N ASP A 47 2.37 5.06 18.19
CA ASP A 47 2.99 6.10 17.36
C ASP A 47 3.00 5.69 15.87
N GLY A 48 3.40 4.46 15.57
CA GLY A 48 3.37 3.95 14.20
C GLY A 48 1.96 3.85 13.64
N ALA A 49 0.99 3.35 14.43
CA ALA A 49 -0.41 3.30 14.01
C ALA A 49 -0.96 4.71 13.74
N ARG A 50 -0.66 5.68 14.61
CA ARG A 50 -1.02 7.08 14.41
C ARG A 50 -0.44 7.65 13.11
N ASN A 51 0.80 7.31 12.75
CA ASN A 51 1.40 7.75 11.50
C ASN A 51 0.67 7.17 10.27
N VAL A 52 0.25 5.90 10.34
CA VAL A 52 -0.59 5.28 9.30
C VAL A 52 -1.95 5.99 9.21
N THR A 53 -2.64 6.19 10.35
CA THR A 53 -3.93 6.89 10.41
C THR A 53 -3.84 8.30 9.81
N GLN A 54 -2.78 9.05 10.15
CA GLN A 54 -2.57 10.40 9.63
C GLN A 54 -2.39 10.39 8.10
N ALA A 55 -1.65 9.41 7.57
CA ALA A 55 -1.48 9.28 6.11
C ALA A 55 -2.81 8.89 5.42
N VAL A 56 -3.65 8.07 6.07
CA VAL A 56 -4.99 7.73 5.58
C VAL A 56 -5.92 8.95 5.57
N ASP A 57 -5.85 9.81 6.58
CA ASP A 57 -6.59 11.07 6.58
C ASP A 57 -6.23 11.99 5.40
N GLU A 58 -4.97 12.02 4.97
CA GLU A 58 -4.57 12.74 3.76
C GLU A 58 -5.15 12.10 2.49
N LEU A 59 -5.26 10.77 2.43
CA LEU A 59 -5.93 10.10 1.31
C LEU A 59 -7.42 10.42 1.28
N ARG A 60 -8.11 10.43 2.44
CA ARG A 60 -9.51 10.83 2.54
C ARG A 60 -9.73 12.24 1.99
N ARG A 61 -8.85 13.19 2.33
CA ARG A 61 -8.90 14.56 1.79
C ARG A 61 -8.61 14.60 0.29
N ALA A 62 -7.61 13.84 -0.18
CA ALA A 62 -7.27 13.78 -1.60
C ALA A 62 -8.40 13.18 -2.46
N ALA A 63 -9.14 12.20 -1.91
CA ALA A 63 -10.30 11.61 -2.57
C ALA A 63 -11.46 12.60 -2.69
N GLN A 64 -11.69 13.46 -1.67
CA GLN A 64 -12.70 14.51 -1.71
C GLN A 64 -12.38 15.59 -2.76
N ASP A 65 -11.10 15.91 -2.94
CA ASP A 65 -10.63 16.89 -3.92
C ASP A 65 -10.50 16.32 -5.35
N GLU A 66 -10.85 15.05 -5.56
CA GLU A 66 -10.72 14.30 -6.83
C GLU A 66 -9.32 14.39 -7.48
N CYS A 67 -8.28 14.63 -6.66
CA CYS A 67 -6.93 14.87 -7.14
C CYS A 67 -6.12 13.57 -7.15
N ALA A 68 -6.08 12.89 -8.31
CA ALA A 68 -5.37 11.61 -8.47
C ALA A 68 -3.89 11.66 -8.03
N THR A 69 -3.17 12.74 -8.36
CA THR A 69 -1.77 12.91 -7.94
C THR A 69 -1.62 12.97 -6.42
N ARG A 70 -2.49 13.71 -5.73
CA ARG A 70 -2.46 13.79 -4.26
C ARG A 70 -2.85 12.45 -3.63
N ALA A 71 -3.82 11.75 -4.20
CA ALA A 71 -4.22 10.42 -3.75
C ALA A 71 -3.06 9.41 -3.93
N ALA A 72 -2.35 9.45 -5.06
CA ALA A 72 -1.16 8.63 -5.29
C ALA A 72 -0.10 8.87 -4.22
N HIS A 73 0.24 10.14 -3.96
CA HIS A 73 1.20 10.50 -2.93
C HIS A 73 0.75 10.02 -1.54
N ALA A 74 -0.49 10.28 -1.15
CA ALA A 74 -1.02 9.85 0.15
C ALA A 74 -0.96 8.33 0.31
N VAL A 75 -1.32 7.56 -0.72
CA VAL A 75 -1.24 6.09 -0.71
C VAL A 75 0.20 5.59 -0.55
N VAL A 76 1.16 6.24 -1.19
CA VAL A 76 2.58 5.92 -1.03
C VAL A 76 3.03 6.18 0.42
N GLU A 77 2.64 7.30 1.02
CA GLU A 77 2.94 7.62 2.42
C GLU A 77 2.32 6.59 3.39
N ILE A 78 1.07 6.17 3.14
CA ILE A 78 0.41 5.10 3.93
C ILE A 78 1.23 3.80 3.83
N ALA A 79 1.61 3.39 2.62
CA ALA A 79 2.39 2.18 2.40
C ALA A 79 3.74 2.23 3.10
N VAL A 80 4.45 3.37 3.02
CA VAL A 80 5.72 3.59 3.71
C VAL A 80 5.54 3.48 5.22
N ALA A 81 4.56 4.17 5.80
CA ALA A 81 4.27 4.13 7.23
C ALA A 81 3.92 2.72 7.72
N ALA A 82 3.10 1.98 6.95
CA ALA A 82 2.69 0.62 7.28
C ALA A 82 3.87 -0.37 7.18
N ILE A 83 4.66 -0.32 6.11
CA ILE A 83 5.86 -1.16 5.95
C ILE A 83 6.86 -0.89 7.06
N ARG A 84 7.07 0.39 7.40
CA ARG A 84 7.95 0.81 8.48
C ARG A 84 7.50 0.26 9.83
N LEU A 85 6.22 0.45 10.17
CA LEU A 85 5.66 -0.08 11.41
C LEU A 85 5.89 -1.60 11.49
N ALA A 86 5.54 -2.37 10.46
CA ALA A 86 5.70 -3.81 10.45
C ALA A 86 7.18 -4.25 10.56
N ALA A 87 8.08 -3.63 9.80
CA ALA A 87 9.49 -4.03 9.74
C ALA A 87 10.26 -3.72 11.03
N GLU A 88 9.82 -2.70 11.77
CA GLU A 88 10.52 -2.23 12.96
C GLU A 88 10.05 -2.94 14.24
N LEU A 89 8.94 -3.69 14.19
CA LEU A 89 8.45 -4.48 15.32
C LEU A 89 9.52 -5.41 15.90
N PRO A 90 9.49 -5.68 17.22
CA PRO A 90 10.38 -6.64 17.84
C PRO A 90 10.17 -8.04 17.23
N ASP A 91 11.23 -8.59 16.63
CA ASP A 91 11.25 -9.95 16.09
C ASP A 91 12.53 -10.67 16.60
N PRO A 92 12.40 -11.78 17.34
CA PRO A 92 13.54 -12.52 17.87
C PRO A 92 14.39 -13.19 16.79
N LEU A 93 13.88 -13.35 15.57
CA LEU A 93 14.56 -13.97 14.44
C LEU A 93 15.18 -12.94 13.48
N ARG A 94 15.03 -11.64 13.77
CA ARG A 94 15.53 -10.56 12.92
C ARG A 94 17.05 -10.54 12.88
N LEU A 95 17.63 -10.80 11.71
CA LEU A 95 19.07 -10.68 11.48
C LEU A 95 19.50 -9.23 11.23
N SER A 96 18.68 -8.45 10.51
CA SER A 96 18.92 -7.03 10.23
C SER A 96 17.62 -6.29 9.91
N LEU A 97 17.60 -4.97 10.10
CA LEU A 97 16.46 -4.14 9.69
C LEU A 97 16.28 -4.15 8.17
N ASP A 98 17.35 -4.08 7.39
CA ASP A 98 17.26 -4.15 5.91
C ASP A 98 16.49 -5.39 5.45
N GLN A 99 16.79 -6.54 6.06
CA GLN A 99 16.09 -7.77 5.77
C GLN A 99 14.62 -7.70 6.20
N SER A 100 14.30 -7.16 7.37
CA SER A 100 12.90 -7.01 7.82
C SER A 100 12.07 -6.17 6.84
N TYR A 101 12.62 -5.05 6.36
CA TYR A 101 11.97 -4.22 5.35
C TYR A 101 11.74 -4.99 4.04
N ALA A 102 12.73 -5.79 3.59
CA ALA A 102 12.58 -6.63 2.41
C ALA A 102 11.51 -7.71 2.59
N VAL A 103 11.47 -8.37 3.75
CA VAL A 103 10.48 -9.42 4.08
C VAL A 103 9.07 -8.85 4.11
N VAL A 104 8.86 -7.72 4.79
CA VAL A 104 7.54 -7.07 4.85
C VAL A 104 7.04 -6.70 3.46
N ARG A 105 7.91 -6.16 2.59
CA ARG A 105 7.56 -5.86 1.19
C ARG A 105 7.19 -7.12 0.41
N GLN A 106 7.94 -8.21 0.58
CA GLN A 106 7.65 -9.48 -0.08
C GLN A 106 6.32 -10.08 0.40
N ASN A 107 6.02 -9.98 1.70
CA ASN A 107 4.76 -10.44 2.25
C ASN A 107 3.58 -9.59 1.73
N ALA A 108 3.72 -8.26 1.68
CA ALA A 108 2.68 -7.39 1.12
C ALA A 108 2.41 -7.70 -0.36
N TRP A 109 3.45 -8.02 -1.13
CA TRP A 109 3.29 -8.50 -2.51
C TRP A 109 2.58 -9.86 -2.57
N ALA A 110 2.97 -10.81 -1.72
CA ALA A 110 2.37 -12.13 -1.67
C ALA A 110 0.88 -12.08 -1.28
N ASP A 111 0.53 -11.28 -0.27
CA ASP A 111 -0.85 -11.08 0.18
C ASP A 111 -1.68 -10.42 -0.92
N LEU A 112 -1.13 -9.44 -1.65
CA LEU A 112 -1.78 -8.89 -2.83
C LEU A 112 -2.01 -9.94 -3.92
N GLN A 113 -1.05 -10.83 -4.19
CA GLN A 113 -1.26 -11.90 -5.17
C GLN A 113 -2.39 -12.84 -4.74
N GLY A 114 -2.42 -13.24 -3.47
CA GLY A 114 -3.50 -14.06 -2.91
C GLY A 114 -4.86 -13.38 -3.05
N ASP A 115 -4.95 -12.09 -2.70
CA ASP A 115 -6.15 -11.27 -2.83
C ASP A 115 -6.61 -11.15 -4.29
N LEU A 116 -5.70 -10.96 -5.26
CA LEU A 116 -6.06 -10.88 -6.68
C LEU A 116 -6.50 -12.24 -7.26
N GLU A 117 -5.97 -13.35 -6.74
CA GLU A 117 -6.38 -14.70 -7.14
C GLU A 117 -7.81 -15.01 -6.68
N GLU A 118 -8.15 -14.62 -5.44
CA GLU A 118 -9.47 -14.78 -4.84
C GLU A 118 -10.49 -13.76 -5.39
N HIS A 119 -10.07 -12.51 -5.57
CA HIS A 119 -10.89 -11.38 -5.98
C HIS A 119 -10.42 -10.78 -7.31
N ARG A 120 -10.62 -11.53 -8.40
CA ARG A 120 -10.17 -11.20 -9.76
C ARG A 120 -10.73 -9.91 -10.37
N ARG A 121 -11.68 -9.24 -9.70
CA ARG A 121 -12.29 -7.99 -10.20
C ARG A 121 -11.45 -6.79 -9.77
N SER A 122 -11.39 -5.78 -10.62
CA SER A 122 -10.94 -4.45 -10.20
C SER A 122 -11.96 -3.80 -9.26
N TRP A 123 -11.51 -2.84 -8.48
CA TRP A 123 -12.43 -1.98 -7.72
C TRP A 123 -13.29 -1.15 -8.69
N ALA A 124 -14.56 -0.99 -8.35
CA ALA A 124 -15.52 -0.20 -9.13
C ALA A 124 -15.20 1.29 -9.08
N SER A 125 -14.51 1.76 -8.03
CA SER A 125 -14.07 3.15 -7.90
C SER A 125 -12.89 3.28 -6.93
N LEU A 126 -12.21 4.43 -6.98
CA LEU A 126 -11.19 4.80 -5.99
C LEU A 126 -11.77 4.92 -4.57
N HIS A 127 -13.05 5.25 -4.43
CA HIS A 127 -13.73 5.31 -3.14
C HIS A 127 -13.90 3.92 -2.51
N GLU A 128 -14.14 2.89 -3.33
CA GLU A 128 -14.14 1.50 -2.86
C GLU A 128 -12.76 1.10 -2.34
N GLY A 129 -11.70 1.44 -3.09
CA GLY A 129 -10.32 1.19 -2.66
C GLY A 129 -9.96 1.89 -1.35
N LEU A 130 -10.41 3.14 -1.17
CA LEU A 130 -10.24 3.87 0.09
C LEU A 130 -10.98 3.16 1.24
N GLY A 131 -12.23 2.72 1.01
CA GLY A 131 -12.98 1.97 2.02
C GLY A 131 -12.26 0.71 2.50
N VAL A 132 -11.64 -0.04 1.58
CA VAL A 132 -10.84 -1.23 1.94
C VAL A 132 -9.60 -0.85 2.76
N ILE A 133 -8.89 0.22 2.39
CA ILE A 133 -7.74 0.71 3.16
C ILE A 133 -8.18 1.16 4.56
N ASP A 134 -9.30 1.88 4.68
CA ASP A 134 -9.87 2.35 5.94
C ASP A 134 -10.20 1.17 6.89
N GLU A 135 -10.78 0.08 6.36
CA GLU A 135 -11.09 -1.12 7.16
C GLU A 135 -9.84 -1.78 7.76
N HIS A 136 -8.77 -1.88 6.97
CA HIS A 136 -7.50 -2.43 7.45
C HIS A 136 -6.75 -1.48 8.38
N GLU A 137 -6.82 -0.17 8.14
CA GLU A 137 -6.29 0.85 9.05
C GLU A 137 -6.98 0.80 10.42
N PHE A 138 -8.31 0.71 10.45
CA PHE A 138 -9.05 0.54 11.69
C PHE A 138 -8.63 -0.74 12.44
N THR A 139 -8.47 -1.85 11.72
CA THR A 139 -8.01 -3.13 12.31
C THR A 139 -6.60 -3.00 12.90
N LEU A 140 -5.72 -2.24 12.23
CA LEU A 140 -4.37 -1.95 12.69
C LEU A 140 -4.38 -1.07 13.94
N ALA A 141 -5.19 -0.02 13.98
CA ALA A 141 -5.33 0.88 15.12
C ALA A 141 -5.89 0.16 16.36
N ASP A 142 -6.90 -0.71 16.17
CA ASP A 142 -7.46 -1.58 17.22
C ASP A 142 -6.37 -2.51 17.78
N ALA A 143 -5.61 -3.18 16.91
CA ALA A 143 -4.52 -4.08 17.32
C ALA A 143 -3.41 -3.34 18.07
N ALA A 144 -3.04 -2.14 17.63
CA ALA A 144 -2.01 -1.31 18.27
C ALA A 144 -2.47 -0.83 19.66
N THR A 145 -3.75 -0.51 19.81
CA THR A 145 -4.35 -0.16 21.11
C THR A 145 -4.37 -1.35 22.06
N GLY A 146 -4.67 -2.55 21.54
CA GLY A 146 -4.63 -3.81 22.30
C GLY A 146 -3.22 -4.34 22.60
N GLY A 147 -2.18 -3.79 21.97
CA GLY A 147 -0.79 -4.24 22.13
C GLY A 147 -0.47 -5.59 21.48
N ASP A 148 -1.28 -6.04 20.52
CA ASP A 148 -1.07 -7.31 19.81
C ASP A 148 -0.09 -7.13 18.65
N LEU A 149 1.19 -7.43 18.91
CA LEU A 149 2.26 -7.30 17.93
C LEU A 149 2.01 -8.08 16.64
N ASN A 150 1.48 -9.30 16.76
CA ASN A 150 1.25 -10.16 15.59
C ASN A 150 0.12 -9.60 14.73
N ARG A 151 -0.98 -9.16 15.36
CA ARG A 151 -2.11 -8.57 14.65
C ARG A 151 -1.74 -7.23 14.02
N VAL A 152 -0.93 -6.40 14.69
CA VAL A 152 -0.37 -5.17 14.10
C VAL A 152 0.50 -5.49 12.88
N HIS A 153 1.41 -6.47 13.00
CA HIS A 153 2.28 -6.87 11.90
C HIS A 153 1.47 -7.30 10.66
N LEU A 154 0.50 -8.18 10.84
CA LEU A 154 -0.34 -8.68 9.75
C LEU A 154 -1.21 -7.56 9.16
N ALA A 155 -1.85 -6.74 9.99
CA ALA A 155 -2.69 -5.65 9.51
C ALA A 155 -1.87 -4.61 8.71
N ALA A 156 -0.65 -4.31 9.14
CA ALA A 156 0.24 -3.39 8.46
C ALA A 156 0.67 -3.92 7.07
N ILE A 157 0.96 -5.22 6.97
CA ILE A 157 1.23 -5.86 5.69
C ILE A 157 0.02 -5.78 4.75
N TRP A 158 -1.18 -6.03 5.27
CA TRP A 158 -2.43 -5.90 4.51
C TRP A 158 -2.68 -4.46 4.03
N VAL A 159 -2.48 -3.46 4.89
CA VAL A 159 -2.56 -2.04 4.50
C VAL A 159 -1.59 -1.76 3.35
N ALA A 160 -0.35 -2.24 3.44
CA ALA A 160 0.63 -2.06 2.37
C ALA A 160 0.22 -2.78 1.06
N ALA A 161 -0.32 -4.00 1.14
CA ALA A 161 -0.84 -4.74 0.00
C ALA A 161 -1.97 -3.98 -0.71
N MET A 162 -2.92 -3.45 0.06
CA MET A 162 -4.03 -2.65 -0.48
C MET A 162 -3.57 -1.32 -1.07
N CYS A 163 -2.53 -0.70 -0.51
CA CYS A 163 -1.91 0.48 -1.11
C CYS A 163 -1.27 0.18 -2.47
N ILE A 164 -0.59 -0.97 -2.62
CA ILE A 164 -0.05 -1.42 -3.92
C ILE A 164 -1.20 -1.61 -4.92
N ARG A 165 -2.30 -2.26 -4.50
CA ARG A 165 -3.49 -2.43 -5.34
C ARG A 165 -4.07 -1.08 -5.75
N TYR A 166 -4.26 -0.17 -4.80
CA TYR A 166 -4.81 1.16 -5.04
C TYR A 166 -3.98 1.95 -6.03
N LEU A 167 -2.66 2.00 -5.85
CA LEU A 167 -1.78 2.70 -6.77
C LEU A 167 -1.80 2.08 -8.18
N GLY A 168 -1.88 0.75 -8.28
CA GLY A 168 -2.05 0.04 -9.54
C GLY A 168 -3.38 0.30 -10.24
N GLU A 169 -4.47 0.52 -9.50
CA GLU A 169 -5.79 0.89 -10.04
C GLU A 169 -5.91 2.40 -10.32
N LEU A 170 -5.13 3.24 -9.62
CA LEU A 170 -5.12 4.69 -9.79
C LEU A 170 -4.33 5.15 -11.03
N THR A 171 -3.55 4.26 -11.64
CA THR A 171 -2.79 4.55 -12.85
C THR A 171 -3.57 4.06 -14.08
N PRO A 172 -4.49 4.85 -14.68
CA PRO A 172 -4.88 4.60 -16.05
C PRO A 172 -3.70 5.07 -16.93
N GLU A 173 -3.05 4.12 -17.59
CA GLU A 173 -2.24 4.29 -18.80
C GLU A 173 -1.50 5.63 -18.99
N GLU A 174 -0.18 5.60 -18.88
CA GLU A 174 0.73 6.62 -19.45
C GLU A 174 0.69 6.70 -20.99
N SER A 175 -0.41 6.34 -21.66
CA SER A 175 -0.58 6.42 -23.12
C SER A 175 -1.21 7.74 -23.60
N HIS A 176 -1.56 8.68 -22.70
CA HIS A 176 -2.21 9.94 -23.08
C HIS A 176 -1.41 11.24 -22.84
N ARG A 177 -0.06 11.17 -22.82
CA ARG A 177 0.79 12.38 -22.87
C ARG A 177 1.99 12.31 -23.84
N ALA A 178 1.91 11.46 -24.86
CA ALA A 178 2.85 11.49 -25.98
C ALA A 178 2.16 11.09 -27.29
N ALA A 179 1.22 11.92 -27.75
CA ALA A 179 0.75 11.95 -29.13
C ALA A 179 0.40 13.41 -29.48
#